data_AF-A0A359BJS5-F1
#
_entry.id   AF-A0A359BJS5-F1
#
_cell.length_a   1.000
_cell.length_b   1.000
_cell.length_c   1.000
_cell.angle_alpha   90.00
_cell.angle_beta   90.00
_cell.angle_gamma   90.00
#
_symmetry.space_group_name_H-M   'P 1'
#
loop_
_entity.id
_entity.type
_entity.pdbx_description
1 polymer ?
#
loop_
_entity_poly.entity_id
_entity_poly.type
_entity_poly.pdbx_seq_one_letter_code
_entity_poly.pdbx_strand_id
1 'polypeptide(L)'
;MSNNEIKINIYNEVGGSAAVSDTDGQKVFEKINKALKAGNSVLLDFVNIDMVISAFLNTAVGQLYKEDYSVEFLRSNVKTTNMKKDDWDILATVLKRAKEYYQNPEYRAQLDEALKEELDNG
;
A
#
# COMPACT_ATOMS: atom_id res chain seq x y z
N MET A 1 -25.65 0.21 8.80
CA MET A 1 -25.08 0.50 7.47
C MET A 1 -24.40 -0.77 7.00
N SER A 2 -24.69 -1.24 5.80
CA SER A 2 -24.03 -2.42 5.24
C SER A 2 -22.62 -2.01 4.82
N ASN A 3 -21.60 -2.40 5.59
CA ASN A 3 -20.22 -2.31 5.11
C ASN A 3 -20.10 -3.31 3.96
N ASN A 4 -20.11 -2.81 2.72
CA ASN A 4 -19.81 -3.63 1.55
C ASN A 4 -18.29 -3.83 1.49
N GLU A 5 -17.88 -5.04 1.10
CA GLU A 5 -16.48 -5.36 0.83
C GLU A 5 -16.24 -5.32 -0.68
N ILE A 6 -15.35 -4.44 -1.12
CA ILE A 6 -14.91 -4.32 -2.51
C ILE A 6 -13.68 -5.21 -2.71
N LYS A 7 -13.83 -6.22 -3.56
CA LYS A 7 -12.73 -7.09 -3.94
C LYS A 7 -11.98 -6.50 -5.14
N ILE A 8 -10.67 -6.28 -5.00
CA ILE A 8 -9.78 -5.81 -6.07
C ILE A 8 -8.87 -6.98 -6.47
N ASN A 9 -8.96 -7.42 -7.71
CA ASN A 9 -8.11 -8.49 -8.23
C ASN A 9 -6.81 -7.91 -8.80
N ILE A 10 -5.68 -8.15 -8.13
CA ILE A 10 -4.41 -7.51 -8.47
C ILE A 10 -3.92 -7.93 -9.86
N TYR A 11 -4.13 -9.18 -10.26
CA TYR A 11 -3.77 -9.67 -11.60
C TYR A 11 -4.44 -8.85 -12.71
N ASN A 12 -5.71 -8.49 -12.54
CA ASN A 12 -6.44 -7.64 -13.49
C ASN A 12 -5.96 -6.19 -13.49
N GLU A 13 -5.55 -5.67 -12.33
CA GLU A 13 -5.07 -4.29 -12.20
C GLU A 13 -3.70 -4.09 -12.85
N VAL A 14 -2.81 -5.08 -12.71
CA VAL A 14 -1.45 -5.03 -13.26
C VAL A 14 -1.35 -5.65 -14.67
N GLY A 15 -2.37 -6.39 -15.10
CA GLY A 15 -2.42 -7.03 -16.42
C GLY A 15 -1.54 -8.28 -16.57
N GLY A 16 -1.16 -8.93 -15.47
CA GLY A 16 -0.26 -10.09 -15.46
C GLY A 16 0.07 -10.59 -14.06
N SER A 17 1.00 -11.55 -13.97
CA SER A 17 1.38 -12.16 -12.68
C SER A 17 2.47 -11.39 -11.91
N ALA A 18 2.99 -10.28 -12.46
CA ALA A 18 4.04 -9.48 -11.84
C ALA A 18 3.51 -8.11 -11.40
N ALA A 19 3.43 -7.90 -10.08
CA ALA A 19 3.03 -6.64 -9.47
C ALA A 19 4.28 -5.85 -9.05
N VAL A 20 4.87 -5.14 -10.03
CA VAL A 20 6.20 -4.53 -9.87
C VAL A 20 6.31 -3.04 -10.24
N SER A 21 5.29 -2.49 -10.89
CA SER A 21 5.30 -1.10 -11.36
C SER A 21 4.65 -0.15 -10.36
N ASP A 22 5.26 1.00 -10.14
CA ASP A 22 4.64 2.09 -9.37
C ASP A 22 3.36 2.60 -10.03
N THR A 23 3.28 2.57 -11.36
CA THR A 23 2.07 2.99 -12.09
C THR A 23 0.88 2.09 -11.76
N ASP A 24 1.09 0.78 -11.68
CA ASP A 24 0.01 -0.14 -11.32
C ASP A 24 -0.30 -0.09 -9.82
N GLY A 25 0.73 0.12 -8.99
CA GLY A 25 0.55 0.40 -7.57
C GLY A 25 -0.34 1.62 -7.35
N GLN A 26 -0.14 2.69 -8.12
CA GLN A 26 -0.93 3.93 -8.04
C GLN A 26 -2.40 3.69 -8.41
N LYS A 27 -2.67 2.92 -9.48
CA LYS A 27 -4.05 2.55 -9.85
C LYS A 27 -4.76 1.79 -8.73
N VAL A 28 -4.06 0.86 -8.08
CA VAL A 28 -4.60 0.08 -6.96
C VAL A 28 -4.87 0.99 -5.77
N PHE A 29 -3.95 1.89 -5.43
CA PHE A 29 -4.16 2.88 -4.36
C PHE A 29 -5.41 3.73 -4.59
N GLU A 30 -5.61 4.26 -5.80
CA GLU A 30 -6.76 5.10 -6.11
C GLU A 30 -8.07 4.34 -5.92
N LYS A 31 -8.12 3.07 -6.30
CA LYS A 31 -9.27 2.19 -6.09
C LYS A 31 -9.52 1.92 -4.61
N ILE A 32 -8.47 1.64 -3.83
CA ILE A 32 -8.58 1.46 -2.38
C ILE A 32 -9.13 2.75 -1.75
N ASN A 33 -8.48 3.88 -2.01
CA ASN A 33 -8.82 5.15 -1.39
C ASN A 33 -10.25 5.58 -1.73
N LYS A 34 -10.68 5.41 -2.99
CA LYS A 34 -12.06 5.67 -3.41
C LYS A 34 -13.07 4.78 -2.67
N ALA A 35 -12.77 3.48 -2.49
CA ALA A 35 -13.65 2.56 -1.80
C ALA A 35 -13.77 2.90 -0.30
N LEU A 36 -12.65 3.21 0.36
CA LEU A 36 -12.61 3.62 1.77
C LEU A 36 -13.38 4.92 2.01
N LYS A 37 -13.20 5.94 1.16
CA LYS A 37 -13.95 7.22 1.23
C LYS A 37 -15.46 7.03 1.05
N ALA A 38 -15.87 5.99 0.32
CA ALA A 38 -17.27 5.61 0.16
C ALA A 38 -17.81 4.72 1.30
N GLY A 39 -17.01 4.47 2.36
CA GLY A 39 -17.41 3.67 3.52
C GLY A 39 -17.36 2.16 3.31
N ASN A 40 -16.66 1.69 2.28
CA ASN A 40 -16.51 0.26 2.01
C ASN A 40 -15.20 -0.28 2.57
N SER A 41 -15.15 -1.57 2.91
CA SER A 41 -13.89 -2.29 3.10
C SER A 41 -13.34 -2.79 1.77
N VAL A 42 -12.06 -3.15 1.76
CA VAL A 42 -11.33 -3.59 0.58
C VAL A 42 -10.63 -4.91 0.86
N LEU A 43 -10.81 -5.86 -0.05
CA LEU A 43 -10.09 -7.13 -0.08
C LEU A 43 -9.22 -7.18 -1.34
N LEU A 44 -7.90 -7.08 -1.18
CA LEU A 44 -6.92 -7.21 -2.25
C LEU A 44 -6.66 -8.69 -2.51
N ASP A 45 -7.02 -9.17 -3.69
CA ASP A 45 -6.88 -10.56 -4.10
C ASP A 45 -5.65 -10.73 -5.01
N PHE A 46 -4.66 -11.45 -4.49
CA PHE A 46 -3.40 -11.76 -5.15
C PHE A 46 -3.44 -13.09 -5.93
N VAL A 47 -4.62 -13.65 -6.20
CA VAL A 47 -4.75 -14.83 -7.06
C VAL A 47 -4.06 -14.58 -8.42
N ASN A 48 -3.30 -15.56 -8.89
CA ASN A 48 -2.47 -15.51 -10.10
C ASN A 48 -1.30 -14.50 -10.07
N ILE A 49 -1.00 -13.89 -8.94
CA ILE A 49 0.24 -13.12 -8.78
C ILE A 49 1.37 -14.06 -8.41
N ASP A 50 2.45 -13.99 -9.18
CA ASP A 50 3.65 -14.78 -8.98
C ASP A 50 4.74 -14.03 -8.23
N MET A 51 4.83 -12.73 -8.47
CA MET A 51 5.86 -11.85 -7.94
C MET A 51 5.25 -10.50 -7.54
N VAL A 52 5.59 -10.05 -6.33
CA VAL A 52 5.35 -8.69 -5.86
C VAL A 52 6.64 -8.12 -5.30
N ILE A 53 6.86 -6.81 -5.47
CA ILE A 53 8.00 -6.13 -4.86
C ILE A 53 7.55 -4.98 -3.96
N SER A 54 8.47 -4.52 -3.12
CA SER A 54 8.22 -3.44 -2.16
C SER A 54 7.83 -2.12 -2.82
N ALA A 55 8.35 -1.79 -4.01
CA ALA A 55 8.00 -0.56 -4.74
C ALA A 55 6.50 -0.51 -5.05
N PHE A 56 5.96 -1.57 -5.66
CA PHE A 56 4.53 -1.72 -5.91
C PHE A 56 3.71 -1.62 -4.62
N LEU A 57 4.09 -2.34 -3.56
CA LEU A 57 3.34 -2.33 -2.30
C LEU A 57 3.41 -0.98 -1.58
N ASN A 58 4.56 -0.31 -1.60
CA ASN A 58 4.70 1.05 -1.05
C ASN A 58 3.72 2.00 -1.73
N THR A 59 3.62 1.92 -3.06
CA THR A 59 2.71 2.76 -3.83
C THR A 59 1.25 2.31 -3.69
N ALA A 60 0.94 1.01 -3.63
CA ALA A 60 -0.44 0.53 -3.54
C ALA A 60 -1.06 0.72 -2.14
N VAL A 61 -0.32 0.38 -1.08
CA VAL A 61 -0.84 0.32 0.30
C VAL A 61 -0.04 1.17 1.28
N GLY A 62 1.28 1.31 1.11
CA GLY A 62 2.12 2.10 2.00
C GLY A 62 1.70 3.57 2.03
N GLN A 63 1.36 4.14 0.88
CA GLN A 63 0.95 5.54 0.81
C GLN A 63 -0.45 5.84 1.39
N LEU A 64 -1.25 4.83 1.75
CA LEU A 64 -2.52 5.05 2.46
C LEU A 64 -2.31 5.74 3.81
N TYR A 65 -1.14 5.59 4.41
CA TYR A 65 -0.75 6.26 5.64
C TYR A 65 -0.48 7.77 5.47
N LYS A 66 -0.44 8.28 4.21
CA LYS A 66 -0.46 9.72 3.92
C LYS A 66 -1.85 10.33 4.10
N GLU A 67 -2.89 9.53 3.92
CA GLU A 67 -4.29 9.98 4.02
C GLU A 67 -4.71 10.07 5.49
N ASP A 68 -5.82 10.76 5.75
CA ASP A 68 -6.38 10.95 7.10
C ASP A 68 -7.15 9.69 7.58
N TYR A 69 -6.41 8.58 7.73
CA TYR A 69 -6.93 7.32 8.25
C TYR A 69 -6.18 6.89 9.51
N SER A 70 -6.91 6.38 10.50
CA SER A 70 -6.27 5.72 11.63
C SER A 70 -5.69 4.35 11.22
N VAL A 71 -4.67 3.92 11.95
CA VAL A 71 -4.03 2.61 11.74
C VAL A 71 -5.04 1.48 11.94
N GLU A 72 -5.90 1.61 12.95
CA GLU A 72 -6.95 0.66 13.28
C GLU A 72 -8.00 0.59 12.16
N PHE A 73 -8.33 1.73 11.55
CA PHE A 73 -9.24 1.79 10.41
C PHE A 73 -8.64 1.06 9.21
N LEU A 74 -7.39 1.37 8.82
CA LEU A 74 -6.72 0.70 7.70
C LEU A 74 -6.60 -0.81 7.94
N ARG A 75 -6.20 -1.23 9.15
CA ARG A 75 -6.09 -2.64 9.51
C ARG A 75 -7.42 -3.40 9.42
N SER A 76 -8.53 -2.74 9.74
CA SER A 76 -9.86 -3.36 9.75
C SER A 76 -10.51 -3.37 8.36
N ASN A 77 -10.18 -2.38 7.52
CA ASN A 77 -10.85 -2.14 6.25
C ASN A 77 -10.00 -2.47 5.01
N VAL A 78 -8.70 -2.73 5.13
CA VAL A 78 -7.86 -3.18 4.01
C VAL A 78 -7.25 -4.53 4.36
N LYS A 79 -7.70 -5.57 3.67
CA LYS A 79 -7.25 -6.96 3.87
C LYS A 79 -6.70 -7.51 2.57
N THR A 80 -5.91 -8.56 2.66
CA THR A 80 -5.39 -9.29 1.51
C THR A 80 -5.85 -10.75 1.55
N THR A 81 -5.93 -11.39 0.38
CA THR A 81 -6.18 -12.82 0.22
C THR A 81 -5.36 -13.39 -0.94
N ASN A 82 -5.13 -14.71 -0.93
CA ASN A 82 -4.31 -15.43 -1.91
C ASN A 82 -2.87 -14.92 -2.08
N MET A 83 -2.35 -14.22 -1.07
CA MET A 83 -0.97 -13.74 -1.05
C MET A 83 -0.02 -14.84 -0.54
N LYS A 84 1.11 -15.04 -1.22
CA LYS A 84 2.12 -16.04 -0.83
C LYS A 84 2.80 -15.62 0.48
N LYS A 85 3.31 -16.60 1.22
CA LYS A 85 3.93 -16.35 2.55
C LYS A 85 5.12 -15.38 2.47
N ASP A 86 5.99 -15.54 1.48
CA ASP A 86 7.18 -14.69 1.34
C ASP A 86 6.79 -13.24 1.00
N ASP A 87 5.69 -13.06 0.25
CA ASP A 87 5.15 -11.74 -0.08
C ASP A 87 4.56 -11.03 1.15
N TRP A 88 4.04 -11.79 2.13
CA TRP A 88 3.54 -11.22 3.39
C TRP A 88 4.65 -10.51 4.18
N ASP A 89 5.88 -11.03 4.17
CA ASP A 89 6.99 -10.39 4.87
C ASP A 89 7.37 -9.05 4.22
N ILE A 90 7.28 -8.97 2.88
CA ILE A 90 7.45 -7.72 2.14
C ILE A 90 6.36 -6.72 2.53
N LEU A 91 5.09 -7.15 2.51
CA LEU A 91 3.95 -6.31 2.90
C LEU A 91 4.08 -5.82 4.34
N ALA A 92 4.40 -6.70 5.29
CA ALA A 92 4.57 -6.34 6.69
C ALA A 92 5.68 -5.28 6.87
N THR A 93 6.79 -5.44 6.15
CA THR A 93 7.89 -4.47 6.16
C THR A 93 7.46 -3.10 5.61
N VAL A 94 6.72 -3.10 4.50
CA VAL A 94 6.15 -1.90 3.89
C VAL A 94 5.22 -1.17 4.86
N LEU A 95 4.25 -1.87 5.46
CA LEU A 95 3.28 -1.27 6.37
C LEU A 95 3.96 -0.74 7.64
N LYS A 96 4.96 -1.45 8.17
CA LYS A 96 5.75 -0.99 9.32
C LYS A 96 6.47 0.32 9.00
N ARG A 97 7.22 0.37 7.89
CA ARG A 97 7.98 1.55 7.48
C ARG A 97 7.08 2.74 7.17
N ALA A 98 5.96 2.51 6.47
CA ALA A 98 4.99 3.55 6.17
C ALA A 98 4.41 4.13 7.47
N LYS A 99 4.00 3.26 8.41
CA LYS A 99 3.52 3.71 9.72
C LYS A 99 4.56 4.56 10.46
N GLU A 100 5.80 4.09 10.55
CA GLU A 100 6.89 4.81 11.21
C GLU A 100 7.15 6.17 10.56
N TYR A 101 7.17 6.25 9.23
CA TYR A 101 7.40 7.48 8.48
C TYR A 101 6.25 8.49 8.61
N TYR A 102 4.99 8.06 8.49
CA TYR A 102 3.85 9.00 8.49
C TYR A 102 3.35 9.38 9.88
N GLN A 103 3.58 8.54 10.91
CA GLN A 103 3.15 8.83 12.28
C GLN A 103 4.22 9.52 13.13
N ASN A 104 5.44 9.69 12.62
CA ASN A 104 6.51 10.42 13.31
C ASN A 104 6.99 11.61 12.45
N PRO A 105 6.41 12.81 12.65
CA PRO A 105 6.78 14.00 11.89
C PRO A 105 8.25 14.39 11.98
N GLU A 106 8.90 14.16 13.14
CA GLU A 106 10.32 14.45 13.34
C GLU A 106 11.20 13.49 12.53
N TYR A 107 10.90 12.19 12.58
CA TYR A 107 11.60 11.19 11.78
C TYR A 107 11.45 11.44 10.29
N ARG A 108 10.24 11.82 9.85
CA ARG A 108 9.99 12.24 8.46
C ARG A 108 10.86 13.42 8.06
N ALA A 109 10.87 14.48 8.86
CA ALA A 109 11.64 15.68 8.56
C ALA A 109 13.15 15.40 8.46
N GLN A 110 13.69 14.56 9.36
CA GLN A 110 15.10 14.17 9.34
C GLN A 110 15.45 13.35 8.08
N LEU A 111 14.59 12.40 7.70
CA LEU A 111 14.82 11.59 6.51
C LEU A 111 14.70 12.40 5.22
N ASP A 112 13.71 13.30 5.15
CA ASP A 112 13.51 14.17 3.99
C ASP A 112 14.68 15.13 3.81
N GLU A 113 15.28 15.63 4.90
CA GLU A 113 16.48 16.47 4.84
C GLU A 113 17.71 15.68 4.38
N ALA A 114 17.95 14.50 4.95
CA ALA A 114 19.06 13.63 4.55
C ALA A 114 19.00 13.24 3.07
N LEU A 115 17.80 12.96 2.54
CA LEU A 115 17.60 12.65 1.12
C LEU A 115 17.88 13.84 0.20
N LYS A 116 17.55 15.07 0.62
CA LYS A 116 17.89 16.28 -0.14
C LYS A 116 19.39 16.50 -0.17
N GLU A 117 20.07 16.35 0.95
CA GLU A 117 21.53 16.47 1.02
C GLU A 117 22.23 15.45 0.11
N GLU A 118 21.75 14.21 0.01
CA GLU A 118 22.33 13.23 -0.93
C GLU A 118 22.10 13.58 -2.40
N LEU A 119 20.93 14.15 -2.75
CA LEU A 119 20.60 14.56 -4.14
C LEU A 119 21.33 15.85 -4.56
N ASP A 120 21.60 16.76 -3.63
CA ASP A 120 22.33 18.00 -3.90
C ASP A 120 23.86 17.78 -3.96
N ASN A 121 24.36 16.67 -3.40
CA ASN A 121 25.77 16.30 -3.38
C ASN A 121 26.17 15.25 -4.45
N GLY A 122 25.23 14.81 -5.30
CA GLY A 122 25.46 13.85 -6.40
C GLY A 122 25.39 14.47 -7.78
#